data_AF-A0A0U5ER94-F1
#
_entry.id   AF-A0A0U5ER94-F1
#
_cell.length_a   1.000
_cell.length_b   1.000
_cell.length_c   1.000
_cell.angle_alpha   90.00
_cell.angle_beta   90.00
_cell.angle_gamma   90.00
#
_symmetry.space_group_name_H-M   'P 1'
#
loop_
_entity.id
_entity.type
_entity.pdbx_description
1 polymer ?
#
loop_
_entity_poly.entity_id
_entity_poly.type
_entity_poly.pdbx_seq_one_letter_code
_entity_poly.pdbx_strand_id
1 'polypeptide(L)'
;MTVDLKQTESDIRLFIQAHQLTPLQLIDEGAESVASAEAEEMPALTNLKNELGDSFDATLKMHCETAIASYLNQLEQEDFLEKDEALERLACIQERVISTLETHVRYLDHDVRVLDECRTSCTCCYVVPTYIVEKMQQIDAIREQTLDINALEEEEVPAEIKQAAAYFAVGQEPLISIYTAHNSTELPGQFVTSNYSPNPSIDSTAQKALDGARDVHLFWLNAYGLSSYDGKGSEIKSTVHYGVGYANALWNGKQMIYGDGNDVVQNLTELSIIGHEFGHAITGNKLNYEGESGALNEHLSDVWGSLVLQFKNGQTADQASWLIGEGVIKLGNQSYPLRSMKAPGHAYNSPIIGKDPQPDHYSNCYTGSEDSGGVHINSGIPNRAFYLFAAAQGGYAWQKAGLLWFLTLKTGNLLKPNCTMAEFAHATISTALKHFPTDYKMHQDLIQAWKAVGLA
;
A
#
# COMPACT_ATOMS: atom_id res chain seq x y z
N MET A 1 3.19 -1.30 30.74
CA MET A 1 4.00 -0.24 31.40
C MET A 1 3.86 1.01 30.58
N THR A 2 3.43 2.12 31.17
CA THR A 2 3.46 3.42 30.49
C THR A 2 4.93 3.83 30.32
N VAL A 3 5.39 3.84 29.07
CA VAL A 3 6.74 4.30 28.71
C VAL A 3 6.78 5.81 28.88
N ASP A 4 7.73 6.31 29.66
CA ASP A 4 7.97 7.75 29.80
C ASP A 4 8.74 8.23 28.57
N LEU A 5 7.99 8.71 27.57
CA LEU A 5 8.51 9.13 26.27
C LEU A 5 9.56 10.24 26.38
N LYS A 6 9.48 11.09 27.42
CA LYS A 6 10.48 12.14 27.65
C LYS A 6 11.80 11.57 28.16
N GLN A 7 11.72 10.50 28.95
CA GLN A 7 12.90 9.78 29.42
C GLN A 7 13.57 9.05 28.24
N THR A 8 12.80 8.38 27.39
CA THR A 8 13.33 7.68 26.20
C THR A 8 14.00 8.64 25.21
N GLU A 9 13.42 9.81 24.93
CA GLU A 9 14.06 10.82 24.08
C GLU A 9 15.35 11.37 24.72
N SER A 10 15.34 11.60 26.03
CA SER A 10 16.51 12.06 26.79
C SER A 10 17.63 11.02 26.78
N ASP A 11 17.30 9.73 26.93
CA ASP A 11 18.26 8.63 26.96
C ASP A 11 18.90 8.40 25.58
N ILE A 12 18.14 8.57 24.49
CA ILE A 12 18.65 8.53 23.12
C ILE A 12 19.60 9.71 22.86
N ARG A 13 19.24 10.92 23.32
CA ARG A 13 20.12 12.11 23.17
C ARG A 13 21.39 11.99 23.99
N LEU A 14 21.31 11.44 25.22
CA LEU A 14 22.46 11.15 26.07
C LEU A 14 23.34 10.05 25.48
N PHE A 15 22.77 9.03 24.85
CA PHE A 15 23.50 7.97 24.14
C PHE A 15 24.31 8.51 22.96
N ILE A 16 23.71 9.40 22.15
CA ILE A 16 24.38 10.09 21.04
C ILE A 16 25.53 10.99 21.54
N GLN A 17 25.33 11.67 22.68
CA GLN A 17 26.34 12.53 23.30
C GLN A 17 27.48 11.76 23.98
N ALA A 18 27.18 10.65 24.66
CA ALA A 18 28.15 9.85 25.42
C ALA A 18 29.13 9.09 24.51
N HIS A 19 28.72 8.75 23.28
CA HIS A 19 29.54 8.02 22.31
C HIS A 19 30.23 8.95 21.30
N GLN A 20 30.25 10.27 21.55
CA GLN A 20 30.89 11.29 20.71
C GLN A 20 30.63 11.12 19.20
N LEU A 21 29.38 10.77 18.84
CA LEU A 21 28.94 10.73 17.45
C LEU A 21 28.79 12.18 16.94
N THR A 22 29.90 12.86 16.74
CA THR A 22 30.01 14.16 16.08
C THR A 22 30.90 14.05 14.84
N PRO A 23 30.75 14.93 13.83
CA PRO A 23 31.51 14.84 12.59
C PRO A 23 33.01 15.08 12.87
N LEU A 24 33.86 14.15 12.41
CA LEU A 24 35.34 14.19 12.42
C LEU A 24 36.04 14.29 13.79
N GLN A 25 36.56 13.17 14.28
CA GLN A 25 37.83 13.11 15.04
C GLN A 25 38.58 11.79 14.78
N LEU A 26 39.19 11.65 13.59
CA LEU A 26 40.30 10.73 13.34
C LEU A 26 41.29 11.41 12.37
N ILE A 27 41.99 12.41 12.91
CA ILE A 27 43.35 12.79 12.47
C ILE A 27 44.27 12.25 13.57
N ASP A 28 45.39 11.64 13.17
CA ASP A 28 46.47 11.02 13.98
C ASP A 28 46.10 9.68 14.65
N GLU A 29 46.85 8.59 14.55
CA GLU A 29 48.25 8.33 14.16
C GLU A 29 48.35 6.87 13.64
N GLY A 30 49.14 6.67 12.58
CA GLY A 30 49.89 5.45 12.23
C GLY A 30 49.27 4.06 12.47
N ALA A 31 48.77 3.44 11.41
CA ALA A 31 48.90 2.00 11.22
C ALA A 31 49.02 1.67 9.73
N GLU A 32 50.24 1.29 9.34
CA GLU A 32 50.58 0.77 8.02
C GLU A 32 49.93 -0.62 7.80
N SER A 33 49.56 -0.88 6.54
CA SER A 33 49.20 -2.18 5.96
C SER A 33 47.80 -2.74 6.26
N VAL A 34 46.94 -2.72 5.22
CA VAL A 34 45.77 -3.59 5.08
C VAL A 34 46.24 -4.85 4.34
N ALA A 35 46.82 -5.78 5.07
CA ALA A 35 47.04 -7.14 4.60
C ALA A 35 47.00 -8.04 5.83
N SER A 36 46.10 -9.03 5.82
CA SER A 36 45.79 -9.96 6.92
C SER A 36 45.02 -9.37 8.10
N ALA A 37 43.70 -9.30 7.96
CA ALA A 37 42.78 -9.44 9.07
C ALA A 37 41.66 -10.38 8.59
N GLU A 38 41.92 -11.68 8.71
CA GLU A 38 40.85 -12.68 8.72
C GLU A 38 39.87 -12.31 9.83
N ALA A 39 38.58 -12.20 9.49
CA ALA A 39 37.43 -12.69 10.26
C ALA A 39 37.52 -12.77 11.80
N GLU A 40 38.05 -11.77 12.49
CA GLU A 40 37.84 -11.60 13.93
C GLU A 40 36.93 -10.38 14.18
N GLU A 41 35.72 -10.72 14.63
CA GLU A 41 34.62 -9.89 15.10
C GLU A 41 35.01 -8.47 15.53
N MET A 42 34.49 -7.46 14.82
CA MET A 42 34.58 -6.05 15.20
C MET A 42 34.11 -5.82 16.65
N PRO A 43 35.00 -5.49 17.59
CA PRO A 43 34.66 -5.35 19.01
C PRO A 43 33.61 -4.25 19.28
N ALA A 44 33.50 -3.26 18.39
CA ALA A 44 32.52 -2.19 18.47
C ALA A 44 31.08 -2.68 18.27
N LEU A 45 30.86 -3.69 17.41
CA LEU A 45 29.54 -4.23 17.12
C LEU A 45 29.11 -5.27 18.17
N THR A 46 30.06 -6.05 18.70
CA THR A 46 29.84 -6.97 19.81
C THR A 46 29.59 -6.22 21.14
N ASN A 47 30.27 -5.10 21.38
CA ASN A 47 29.98 -4.24 22.52
C ASN A 47 28.62 -3.53 22.39
N LEU A 48 28.25 -3.07 21.19
CA LEU A 48 26.91 -2.52 20.93
C LEU A 48 25.80 -3.54 21.26
N LYS A 49 26.00 -4.80 20.88
CA LYS A 49 25.07 -5.91 21.13
C LYS A 49 24.93 -6.29 22.62
N ASN A 50 26.00 -6.10 23.40
CA ASN A 50 26.03 -6.39 24.84
C ASN A 50 25.52 -5.23 25.70
N GLU A 51 25.67 -3.97 25.26
CA GLU A 51 25.19 -2.78 25.97
C GLU A 51 23.72 -2.43 25.65
N LEU A 52 23.17 -2.98 24.56
CA LEU A 52 21.73 -2.98 24.22
C LEU A 52 20.93 -4.01 25.07
N GLY A 53 21.22 -4.09 26.36
CA GLY A 53 20.48 -4.91 27.34
C GLY A 53 19.03 -4.43 27.56
N ASP A 54 18.32 -5.11 28.47
CA ASP A 54 16.86 -5.23 28.70
C ASP A 54 15.96 -3.95 28.75
N SER A 55 16.42 -2.77 28.34
CA SER A 55 15.62 -1.51 28.35
C SER A 55 15.19 -0.98 26.97
N PHE A 56 15.38 -1.73 25.88
CA PHE A 56 14.95 -1.34 24.53
C PHE A 56 13.96 -2.34 23.93
N ASP A 57 12.93 -1.84 23.24
CA ASP A 57 11.92 -2.64 22.54
C ASP A 57 12.59 -3.54 21.48
N ALA A 58 12.27 -4.84 21.52
CA ALA A 58 12.81 -5.86 20.62
C ALA A 58 12.64 -5.50 19.13
N THR A 59 11.62 -4.71 18.83
CA THR A 59 11.30 -4.20 17.48
C THR A 59 12.38 -3.27 16.93
N LEU A 60 12.92 -2.37 17.78
CA LEU A 60 13.95 -1.41 17.36
C LEU A 60 15.29 -2.11 17.13
N LYS A 61 15.60 -3.10 17.97
CA LYS A 61 16.80 -3.94 17.85
C LYS A 61 16.79 -4.74 16.54
N MET A 62 15.67 -5.37 16.23
CA MET A 62 15.50 -6.15 14.99
C MET A 62 15.61 -5.27 13.73
N HIS A 63 15.04 -4.06 13.72
CA HIS A 63 15.14 -3.16 12.57
C HIS A 63 16.57 -2.66 12.36
N CYS A 64 17.30 -2.33 13.44
CA CYS A 64 18.72 -1.99 13.36
C CYS A 64 19.55 -3.18 12.86
N GLU A 65 19.32 -4.38 13.38
CA GLU A 65 20.02 -5.60 12.96
C GLU A 65 19.72 -5.97 11.50
N THR A 66 18.49 -5.77 11.03
CA THR A 66 18.07 -6.04 9.64
C THR A 66 18.67 -5.03 8.66
N ALA A 67 18.68 -3.74 9.03
CA ALA A 67 19.32 -2.70 8.23
C ALA A 67 20.84 -2.92 8.11
N ILE A 68 21.49 -3.36 9.20
CA ILE A 68 22.91 -3.72 9.22
C ILE A 68 23.18 -4.97 8.37
N ALA A 69 22.34 -6.01 8.45
CA ALA A 69 22.50 -7.24 7.69
C ALA A 69 22.29 -7.05 6.18
N SER A 70 21.26 -6.27 5.78
CA SER A 70 21.04 -5.92 4.37
C SER A 70 22.20 -5.11 3.79
N TYR A 71 22.92 -4.37 4.63
CA TYR A 71 24.05 -3.55 4.25
C TYR A 71 25.35 -4.35 4.11
N LEU A 72 25.66 -5.26 5.04
CA LEU A 72 26.81 -6.16 4.93
C LEU A 72 26.74 -7.02 3.65
N ASN A 73 25.53 -7.42 3.26
CA ASN A 73 25.27 -8.20 2.06
C ASN A 73 25.44 -7.36 0.76
N GLN A 74 25.27 -6.04 0.82
CA GLN A 74 25.56 -5.14 -0.31
C GLN A 74 27.06 -4.85 -0.46
N LEU A 75 27.80 -4.76 0.66
CA LEU A 75 29.25 -4.58 0.64
C LEU A 75 30.01 -5.82 0.15
N GLU A 76 29.49 -7.02 0.40
CA GLU A 76 30.09 -8.28 -0.10
C GLU A 76 29.96 -8.46 -1.62
N GLN A 77 29.11 -7.69 -2.30
CA GLN A 77 28.86 -7.84 -3.74
C GLN A 77 29.62 -6.85 -4.64
N GLU A 78 30.37 -5.88 -4.08
CA GLU A 78 31.10 -4.87 -4.86
C GLU A 78 32.60 -4.85 -4.52
N ASP A 79 33.42 -5.21 -5.50
CA ASP A 79 34.87 -5.20 -5.40
C ASP A 79 35.39 -3.75 -5.53
N PHE A 80 36.07 -3.28 -4.48
CA PHE A 80 36.89 -2.04 -4.38
C PHE A 80 36.16 -0.68 -4.48
N LEU A 81 35.88 -0.08 -3.31
CA LEU A 81 35.68 1.36 -3.17
C LEU A 81 36.92 1.99 -2.50
N GLU A 82 37.41 3.11 -3.05
CA GLU A 82 38.46 3.90 -2.40
C GLU A 82 37.95 4.47 -1.06
N LYS A 83 38.84 4.55 -0.07
CA LYS A 83 38.54 4.85 1.35
C LYS A 83 37.66 6.09 1.55
N ASP A 84 37.86 7.12 0.74
CA ASP A 84 37.14 8.40 0.87
C ASP A 84 35.69 8.28 0.38
N GLU A 85 35.42 7.45 -0.63
CA GLU A 85 34.07 7.19 -1.15
C GLU A 85 33.26 6.30 -0.19
N ALA A 86 33.94 5.36 0.50
CA ALA A 86 33.34 4.56 1.56
C ALA A 86 32.93 5.42 2.77
N LEU A 87 33.73 6.43 3.12
CA LEU A 87 33.47 7.32 4.26
C LEU A 87 32.33 8.32 4.00
N GLU A 88 32.24 8.92 2.80
CA GLU A 88 31.09 9.78 2.43
C GLU A 88 29.77 9.00 2.40
N ARG A 89 29.80 7.75 1.91
CA ARG A 89 28.61 6.89 1.89
C ARG A 89 28.23 6.45 3.30
N LEU A 90 29.19 6.17 4.19
CA LEU A 90 28.91 5.85 5.59
C LEU A 90 28.18 7.01 6.31
N ALA A 91 28.61 8.25 6.06
CA ALA A 91 27.99 9.44 6.63
C ALA A 91 26.54 9.65 6.13
N CYS A 92 26.30 9.45 4.83
CA CYS A 92 24.95 9.52 4.24
C CYS A 92 24.01 8.44 4.81
N ILE A 93 24.54 7.25 5.06
CA ILE A 93 23.80 6.12 5.64
C ILE A 93 23.50 6.36 7.12
N GLN A 94 24.45 6.91 7.87
CA GLN A 94 24.25 7.30 9.26
C GLN A 94 23.12 8.34 9.40
N GLU A 95 23.05 9.34 8.52
CA GLU A 95 21.94 10.29 8.49
C GLU A 95 20.59 9.63 8.16
N ARG A 96 20.56 8.63 7.26
CA ARG A 96 19.33 7.87 6.95
C ARG A 96 18.82 7.04 8.11
N VAL A 97 19.71 6.39 8.85
CA VAL A 97 19.34 5.63 10.06
C VAL A 97 18.80 6.58 11.12
N ILE A 98 19.49 7.71 11.36
CA ILE A 98 19.05 8.75 12.30
C ILE A 98 17.67 9.32 11.88
N SER A 99 17.48 9.64 10.60
CA SER A 99 16.20 10.15 10.09
C SER A 99 15.05 9.14 10.24
N THR A 100 15.33 7.85 10.08
CA THR A 100 14.33 6.79 10.26
C THR A 100 13.94 6.67 11.73
N LEU A 101 14.91 6.73 12.63
CA LEU A 101 14.69 6.71 14.09
C LEU A 101 13.93 7.95 14.56
N GLU A 102 14.26 9.14 14.07
CA GLU A 102 13.55 10.39 14.39
C GLU A 102 12.10 10.40 13.89
N THR A 103 11.84 9.76 12.75
CA THR A 103 10.48 9.63 12.19
C THR A 103 9.65 8.67 13.04
N HIS A 104 10.25 7.59 13.54
CA HIS A 104 9.60 6.63 14.41
C HIS A 104 9.24 7.23 15.78
N VAL A 105 10.14 8.03 16.37
CA VAL A 105 9.88 8.78 17.61
C VAL A 105 8.74 9.78 17.45
N ARG A 106 8.66 10.48 16.31
CA ARG A 106 7.53 11.39 15.99
C ARG A 106 6.20 10.66 15.82
N TYR A 107 6.21 9.41 15.38
CA TYR A 107 5.02 8.57 15.25
C TYR A 107 4.45 8.17 16.62
N LEU A 108 5.31 7.93 17.61
CA LEU A 108 4.92 7.53 18.97
C LEU A 108 4.33 8.70 19.80
N ASP A 109 4.67 9.95 19.47
CA ASP A 109 4.21 11.15 20.19
C ASP A 109 2.81 11.62 19.76
N HIS A 110 2.26 11.12 18.65
CA HIS A 110 0.98 11.60 18.10
C HIS A 110 -0.26 10.78 18.51
N ASP A 111 -0.10 9.64 19.18
CA ASP A 111 -1.14 8.59 19.25
C ASP A 111 -1.94 8.52 20.58
N VAL A 112 -1.97 9.59 21.38
CA VAL A 112 -2.70 9.57 22.68
C VAL A 112 -4.11 10.18 22.61
N ARG A 113 -4.60 10.67 21.45
CA ARG A 113 -5.93 11.33 21.40
C ARG A 113 -6.77 11.11 20.14
N VAL A 114 -6.95 9.89 19.65
CA VAL A 114 -8.14 9.56 18.82
C VAL A 114 -8.52 8.09 19.03
N LEU A 115 -9.19 7.79 20.14
CA LEU A 115 -9.81 6.48 20.38
C LEU A 115 -11.20 6.70 20.99
N ASP A 116 -12.16 7.06 20.16
CA ASP A 116 -13.53 6.55 20.23
C ASP A 116 -14.24 6.96 18.93
N GLU A 117 -15.23 6.19 18.49
CA GLU A 117 -16.02 6.38 17.25
C GLU A 117 -15.52 5.62 16.00
N CYS A 118 -15.44 4.29 16.11
CA CYS A 118 -15.61 3.39 14.95
C CYS A 118 -16.57 2.26 15.30
N ARG A 119 -17.86 2.59 15.44
CA ARG A 119 -18.95 1.63 15.32
C ARG A 119 -20.07 2.30 14.52
N THR A 120 -20.56 1.59 13.50
CA THR A 120 -21.76 1.86 12.68
C THR A 120 -21.61 2.77 11.44
N SER A 121 -21.12 2.19 10.33
CA SER A 121 -21.80 2.12 9.01
C SER A 121 -20.80 1.59 7.96
N CYS A 122 -21.03 0.39 7.39
CA CYS A 122 -20.13 -0.21 6.41
C CYS A 122 -20.84 -0.31 5.05
N THR A 123 -20.32 0.42 4.07
CA THR A 123 -20.66 0.30 2.63
C THR A 123 -19.63 -0.59 1.96
N CYS A 124 -20.06 -1.62 1.24
CA CYS A 124 -19.17 -2.47 0.43
C CYS A 124 -18.59 -1.68 -0.75
N CYS A 125 -17.28 -1.76 -1.00
CA CYS A 125 -16.57 -1.06 -2.09
C CYS A 125 -16.21 -2.09 -3.17
N TYR A 126 -16.62 -1.90 -4.42
CA TYR A 126 -16.48 -2.90 -5.50
C TYR A 126 -15.39 -2.49 -6.49
N VAL A 127 -14.64 -3.41 -7.13
CA VAL A 127 -13.64 -3.00 -8.13
C VAL A 127 -14.17 -2.94 -9.56
N VAL A 128 -15.09 -3.83 -9.92
CA VAL A 128 -15.76 -3.82 -11.22
C VAL A 128 -16.95 -2.87 -11.11
N PRO A 129 -16.95 -1.76 -11.86
CA PRO A 129 -18.00 -0.77 -11.75
C PRO A 129 -19.37 -1.35 -12.08
N THR A 130 -20.38 -0.88 -11.37
CA THR A 130 -21.77 -1.35 -11.51
C THR A 130 -22.26 -1.25 -12.95
N TYR A 131 -21.94 -0.19 -13.68
CA TYR A 131 -22.35 -0.02 -15.08
C TYR A 131 -21.74 -1.06 -16.05
N ILE A 132 -20.59 -1.67 -15.74
CA ILE A 132 -20.03 -2.77 -16.54
C ILE A 132 -20.88 -4.02 -16.29
N VAL A 133 -21.18 -4.28 -15.01
CA VAL A 133 -22.04 -5.38 -14.58
C VAL A 133 -23.46 -5.21 -15.14
N GLU A 134 -24.03 -4.00 -15.15
CA GLU A 134 -25.36 -3.69 -15.67
C GLU A 134 -25.44 -3.84 -17.20
N LYS A 135 -24.44 -3.39 -17.94
CA LYS A 135 -24.37 -3.62 -19.40
C LYS A 135 -24.28 -5.11 -19.74
N MET A 136 -23.61 -5.89 -18.89
CA MET A 136 -23.57 -7.35 -19.00
C MET A 136 -24.91 -7.97 -18.59
N GLN A 137 -25.55 -7.47 -17.53
CA GLN A 137 -26.87 -7.89 -17.10
C GLN A 137 -27.97 -7.55 -18.13
N GLN A 138 -27.82 -6.51 -18.96
CA GLN A 138 -28.75 -6.26 -20.07
C GLN A 138 -28.65 -7.33 -21.17
N ILE A 139 -27.50 -8.01 -21.29
CA ILE A 139 -27.30 -9.17 -22.15
C ILE A 139 -27.84 -10.45 -21.47
N ASP A 140 -27.67 -10.57 -20.15
CA ASP A 140 -28.10 -11.72 -19.34
C ASP A 140 -29.57 -11.64 -18.86
N ALA A 141 -30.25 -10.49 -18.91
CA ALA A 141 -31.65 -10.29 -18.52
C ALA A 141 -32.65 -10.96 -19.49
N ILE A 142 -32.13 -11.65 -20.51
CA ILE A 142 -32.84 -12.66 -21.30
C ILE A 142 -32.88 -14.04 -20.58
N ARG A 143 -32.22 -14.20 -19.42
CA ARG A 143 -31.93 -15.50 -18.75
C ARG A 143 -32.03 -15.54 -17.20
N GLU A 144 -32.86 -14.70 -16.59
CA GLU A 144 -33.34 -14.79 -15.18
C GLU A 144 -32.44 -14.27 -14.03
N GLN A 145 -33.10 -14.17 -12.85
CA GLN A 145 -33.08 -13.12 -11.82
C GLN A 145 -32.21 -13.39 -10.58
N THR A 146 -31.78 -12.29 -9.96
CA THR A 146 -30.82 -12.10 -8.85
C THR A 146 -31.33 -12.43 -7.44
N LEU A 147 -30.41 -12.70 -6.49
CA LEU A 147 -30.67 -12.83 -5.04
C LEU A 147 -29.76 -11.94 -4.16
N ASP A 148 -30.32 -11.60 -2.99
CA ASP A 148 -29.93 -10.61 -1.98
C ASP A 148 -29.06 -11.23 -0.86
N ILE A 149 -28.04 -10.52 -0.36
CA ILE A 149 -27.05 -11.02 0.62
C ILE A 149 -27.00 -10.07 1.81
N ASN A 150 -27.74 -10.41 2.87
CA ASN A 150 -27.55 -9.84 4.21
C ASN A 150 -27.83 -10.91 5.26
N ALA A 151 -26.76 -11.55 5.72
CA ALA A 151 -26.52 -12.06 7.07
C ALA A 151 -25.40 -13.10 6.97
N LEU A 152 -24.42 -13.08 7.87
CA LEU A 152 -24.17 -14.19 8.80
C LEU A 152 -22.80 -14.08 9.51
N GLU A 153 -22.75 -14.84 10.59
CA GLU A 153 -21.82 -14.86 11.71
C GLU A 153 -20.45 -15.47 11.37
N GLU A 154 -19.44 -15.13 12.18
CA GLU A 154 -18.04 -15.52 12.03
C GLU A 154 -17.80 -16.99 12.42
N GLU A 155 -17.27 -17.80 11.51
CA GLU A 155 -16.63 -19.09 11.85
C GLU A 155 -15.13 -18.92 12.17
N GLU A 156 -14.67 -19.71 13.15
CA GLU A 156 -13.35 -19.55 13.78
C GLU A 156 -12.18 -20.18 13.01
N VAL A 157 -11.10 -19.41 12.86
CA VAL A 157 -9.77 -19.89 12.45
C VAL A 157 -9.30 -21.01 13.39
N PRO A 158 -8.71 -22.13 12.90
CA PRO A 158 -8.19 -23.21 13.73
C PRO A 158 -7.29 -22.70 14.87
N ALA A 159 -7.46 -23.24 16.07
CA ALA A 159 -6.81 -22.78 17.29
C ALA A 159 -5.28 -22.82 17.19
N GLU A 160 -4.73 -23.79 16.44
CA GLU A 160 -3.30 -23.97 16.21
C GLU A 160 -2.71 -22.83 15.38
N ILE A 161 -3.48 -22.27 14.43
CA ILE A 161 -3.08 -21.12 13.62
C ILE A 161 -3.17 -19.83 14.44
N LYS A 162 -4.22 -19.67 15.27
CA LYS A 162 -4.33 -18.55 16.22
C LYS A 162 -3.20 -18.59 17.26
N GLN A 163 -2.83 -19.78 17.73
CA GLN A 163 -1.80 -19.99 18.75
C GLN A 163 -0.38 -19.83 18.19
N ALA A 164 -0.16 -20.17 16.92
CA ALA A 164 1.04 -19.76 16.19
C ALA A 164 1.09 -18.23 16.05
N ALA A 165 0.05 -17.59 15.49
CA ALA A 165 0.00 -16.14 15.28
C ALA A 165 0.17 -15.32 16.58
N ALA A 166 -0.40 -15.77 17.69
CA ALA A 166 -0.25 -15.13 19.00
C ALA A 166 1.19 -15.20 19.57
N TYR A 167 2.00 -16.16 19.11
CA TYR A 167 3.39 -16.34 19.54
C TYR A 167 4.38 -15.44 18.79
N PHE A 168 4.00 -14.90 17.62
CA PHE A 168 4.89 -14.13 16.71
C PHE A 168 4.59 -12.61 16.66
N ALA A 169 3.66 -12.13 17.47
CA ALA A 169 3.14 -10.76 17.41
C ALA A 169 4.04 -9.70 18.09
N VAL A 170 5.29 -9.54 17.65
CA VAL A 170 6.07 -8.30 17.74
C VAL A 170 7.08 -8.32 16.58
N GLY A 171 6.85 -7.54 15.52
CA GLY A 171 7.80 -7.35 14.41
C GLY A 171 7.79 -8.39 13.27
N GLN A 172 6.87 -9.37 13.24
CA GLN A 172 6.77 -10.30 12.11
C GLN A 172 5.65 -9.95 11.13
N GLU A 173 5.84 -10.41 9.89
CA GLU A 173 4.86 -10.40 8.80
C GLU A 173 3.47 -10.81 9.32
N PRO A 174 2.39 -10.07 8.99
CA PRO A 174 1.05 -10.42 9.44
C PRO A 174 0.69 -11.82 8.95
N LEU A 175 -0.21 -12.49 9.67
CA LEU A 175 -0.86 -13.68 9.14
C LEU A 175 -1.64 -13.29 7.88
N ILE A 176 -1.37 -13.97 6.77
CA ILE A 176 -2.13 -13.83 5.53
C ILE A 176 -2.87 -15.14 5.31
N SER A 177 -4.20 -15.10 5.37
CA SER A 177 -5.06 -16.28 5.31
C SER A 177 -6.00 -16.21 4.12
N ILE A 178 -6.03 -17.30 3.33
CA ILE A 178 -6.91 -17.45 2.18
C ILE A 178 -7.95 -18.52 2.47
N TYR A 179 -9.19 -18.17 2.19
CA TYR A 179 -10.38 -19.00 2.31
C TYR A 179 -11.03 -19.19 0.95
N THR A 180 -11.90 -20.19 0.82
CA THR A 180 -12.75 -20.42 -0.34
C THR A 180 -14.20 -20.43 0.10
N ALA A 181 -15.06 -19.73 -0.64
CA ALA A 181 -16.50 -19.83 -0.44
C ALA A 181 -17.12 -21.02 -1.19
N HIS A 182 -16.37 -21.78 -2.00
CA HIS A 182 -16.89 -22.90 -2.81
C HIS A 182 -18.11 -22.53 -3.66
N ASN A 183 -18.10 -21.33 -4.26
CA ASN A 183 -19.20 -20.72 -4.99
C ASN A 183 -20.45 -20.38 -4.16
N SER A 184 -20.36 -20.48 -2.82
CA SER A 184 -21.31 -19.89 -1.87
C SER A 184 -21.07 -18.39 -1.73
N THR A 185 -21.97 -17.72 -1.02
CA THR A 185 -21.80 -16.33 -0.56
C THR A 185 -21.50 -16.24 0.94
N GLU A 186 -21.29 -17.38 1.61
CA GLU A 186 -20.88 -17.46 3.00
C GLU A 186 -19.41 -17.05 3.18
N LEU A 187 -19.14 -16.27 4.23
CA LEU A 187 -17.85 -15.67 4.51
C LEU A 187 -17.41 -15.97 5.94
N PRO A 188 -16.09 -16.17 6.21
CA PRO A 188 -15.01 -16.18 5.24
C PRO A 188 -14.98 -17.44 4.36
N GLY A 189 -15.79 -18.45 4.65
CA GLY A 189 -15.78 -19.75 3.98
C GLY A 189 -14.77 -20.71 4.59
N GLN A 190 -14.36 -21.73 3.84
CA GLN A 190 -13.42 -22.75 4.32
C GLN A 190 -11.96 -22.28 4.16
N PHE A 191 -11.13 -22.46 5.18
CA PHE A 191 -9.69 -22.18 5.09
C PHE A 191 -9.00 -23.05 4.02
N VAL A 192 -8.14 -22.44 3.21
CA VAL A 192 -7.38 -23.11 2.13
C VAL A 192 -5.88 -23.10 2.40
N THR A 193 -5.30 -21.91 2.60
CA THR A 193 -3.85 -21.74 2.74
C THR A 193 -3.52 -20.45 3.48
N SER A 194 -2.26 -20.31 3.89
CA SER A 194 -1.74 -19.11 4.53
C SER A 194 -0.26 -18.91 4.22
N ASN A 195 0.29 -17.75 4.58
CA ASN A 195 1.71 -17.49 4.40
C ASN A 195 2.64 -18.42 5.22
N TYR A 196 2.11 -19.14 6.22
CA TYR A 196 2.80 -20.16 7.01
C TYR A 196 2.51 -21.61 6.57
N SER A 197 1.69 -21.79 5.52
CA SER A 197 1.40 -23.14 5.02
C SER A 197 2.67 -23.79 4.45
N PRO A 198 2.96 -25.06 4.79
CA PRO A 198 4.22 -25.70 4.44
C PRO A 198 4.35 -26.03 2.94
N ASN A 199 3.22 -26.10 2.24
CA ASN A 199 3.16 -26.39 0.81
C ASN A 199 2.29 -25.35 0.10
N PRO A 200 2.58 -25.03 -1.18
CA PRO A 200 1.69 -24.24 -2.01
C PRO A 200 0.29 -24.86 -2.10
N SER A 201 -0.72 -24.00 -2.25
CA SER A 201 -2.08 -24.45 -2.51
C SER A 201 -2.19 -25.09 -3.89
N ILE A 202 -2.94 -26.19 -4.00
CA ILE A 202 -3.30 -26.80 -5.28
C ILE A 202 -4.39 -26.01 -6.02
N ASP A 203 -5.11 -25.15 -5.30
CA ASP A 203 -6.02 -24.18 -5.86
C ASP A 203 -5.22 -22.95 -6.34
N SER A 204 -5.15 -22.79 -7.66
CA SER A 204 -4.38 -21.71 -8.28
C SER A 204 -4.93 -20.32 -7.98
N THR A 205 -6.23 -20.16 -7.78
CA THR A 205 -6.83 -18.86 -7.47
C THR A 205 -6.50 -18.48 -6.03
N ALA A 206 -6.60 -19.43 -5.10
CA ALA A 206 -6.18 -19.23 -3.72
C ALA A 206 -4.67 -18.94 -3.61
N GLN A 207 -3.84 -19.65 -4.37
CA GLN A 207 -2.39 -19.41 -4.39
C GLN A 207 -2.04 -18.00 -4.92
N LYS A 208 -2.69 -17.56 -6.00
CA LYS A 208 -2.52 -16.19 -6.52
C LYS A 208 -2.94 -15.13 -5.51
N ALA A 209 -4.08 -15.32 -4.83
CA ALA A 209 -4.53 -14.42 -3.79
C ALA A 209 -3.53 -14.33 -2.62
N LEU A 210 -2.94 -15.47 -2.21
CA LEU A 210 -1.89 -15.50 -1.20
C LEU A 210 -0.65 -14.72 -1.63
N ASP A 211 -0.13 -14.99 -2.83
CA ASP A 211 1.10 -14.37 -3.32
C ASP A 211 0.91 -12.87 -3.57
N GLY A 212 -0.25 -12.47 -4.11
CA GLY A 212 -0.58 -11.06 -4.28
C GLY A 212 -0.76 -10.31 -2.96
N ALA A 213 -1.41 -10.92 -1.96
CA ALA A 213 -1.54 -10.31 -0.63
C ALA A 213 -0.18 -10.15 0.07
N ARG A 214 0.75 -11.10 -0.13
CA ARG A 214 2.15 -10.98 0.32
C ARG A 214 2.85 -9.80 -0.35
N ASP A 215 2.74 -9.68 -1.67
CA ASP A 215 3.36 -8.59 -2.44
C ASP A 215 2.80 -7.21 -2.02
N VAL A 216 1.48 -7.12 -1.78
CA VAL A 216 0.84 -5.93 -1.22
C VAL A 216 1.41 -5.59 0.15
N HIS A 217 1.49 -6.56 1.06
CA HIS A 217 2.05 -6.32 2.38
C HIS A 217 3.51 -5.84 2.31
N LEU A 218 4.34 -6.49 1.49
CA LEU A 218 5.74 -6.12 1.29
C LEU A 218 5.89 -4.70 0.75
N PHE A 219 5.02 -4.27 -0.16
CA PHE A 219 4.98 -2.89 -0.62
C PHE A 219 4.73 -1.91 0.53
N TRP A 220 3.65 -2.12 1.30
CA TRP A 220 3.29 -1.22 2.40
C TRP A 220 4.35 -1.16 3.51
N LEU A 221 4.96 -2.30 3.83
CA LEU A 221 6.03 -2.39 4.81
C LEU A 221 7.29 -1.67 4.31
N ASN A 222 7.75 -1.96 3.10
CA ASN A 222 9.03 -1.44 2.60
C ASN A 222 8.94 0.02 2.14
N ALA A 223 7.83 0.42 1.53
CA ALA A 223 7.67 1.79 1.02
C ALA A 223 7.31 2.77 2.15
N TYR A 224 6.48 2.36 3.11
CA TYR A 224 5.85 3.26 4.06
C TYR A 224 5.94 2.83 5.53
N GLY A 225 6.64 1.72 5.83
CA GLY A 225 6.81 1.23 7.20
C GLY A 225 5.51 0.75 7.85
N LEU A 226 4.49 0.41 7.05
CA LEU A 226 3.15 0.08 7.54
C LEU A 226 2.96 -1.43 7.63
N SER A 227 2.88 -1.97 8.86
CA SER A 227 2.60 -3.38 9.08
C SER A 227 1.10 -3.69 8.97
N SER A 228 0.70 -4.30 7.85
CA SER A 228 -0.71 -4.52 7.47
C SER A 228 -1.49 -3.22 7.25
N TYR A 229 -2.81 -3.29 7.07
CA TYR A 229 -3.64 -2.12 6.73
C TYR A 229 -3.79 -1.12 7.88
N ASP A 230 -3.60 -1.57 9.13
CA ASP A 230 -3.78 -0.78 10.34
C ASP A 230 -2.46 -0.37 11.03
N GLY A 231 -1.32 -0.81 10.50
CA GLY A 231 0.00 -0.59 11.10
C GLY A 231 0.27 -1.45 12.35
N LYS A 232 -0.60 -2.39 12.70
CA LYS A 232 -0.51 -3.22 13.92
C LYS A 232 -0.30 -4.71 13.60
N GLY A 233 -0.05 -5.05 12.34
CA GLY A 233 0.13 -6.43 11.91
C GLY A 233 -1.15 -7.26 11.93
N SER A 234 -2.32 -6.62 11.80
CA SER A 234 -3.59 -7.34 11.70
C SER A 234 -3.61 -8.35 10.56
N GLU A 235 -4.32 -9.46 10.77
CA GLU A 235 -4.48 -10.53 9.78
C GLU A 235 -5.01 -9.97 8.45
N ILE A 236 -4.36 -10.33 7.35
CA ILE A 236 -4.83 -10.02 5.99
C ILE A 236 -5.63 -11.22 5.50
N LYS A 237 -6.95 -11.07 5.47
CA LYS A 237 -7.88 -12.14 5.11
C LYS A 237 -8.42 -11.96 3.70
N SER A 238 -8.48 -13.06 2.95
CA SER A 238 -9.10 -13.12 1.62
C SER A 238 -10.01 -14.34 1.46
N THR A 239 -11.12 -14.17 0.75
CA THR A 239 -11.98 -15.28 0.29
C THR A 239 -12.01 -15.32 -1.23
N VAL A 240 -11.67 -16.47 -1.82
CA VAL A 240 -11.81 -16.73 -3.27
C VAL A 240 -13.04 -17.58 -3.56
N HIS A 241 -13.39 -17.75 -4.84
CA HIS A 241 -14.55 -18.54 -5.28
C HIS A 241 -15.87 -18.04 -4.66
N TYR A 242 -16.01 -16.72 -4.52
CA TYR A 242 -17.22 -16.10 -3.97
C TYR A 242 -18.33 -16.05 -5.02
N GLY A 243 -19.46 -16.70 -4.72
CA GLY A 243 -20.62 -16.79 -5.61
C GLY A 243 -20.36 -17.55 -6.92
N VAL A 244 -21.42 -17.76 -7.71
CA VAL A 244 -21.33 -18.34 -9.06
C VAL A 244 -21.41 -17.20 -10.07
N GLY A 245 -20.44 -17.11 -10.99
CA GLY A 245 -20.46 -16.08 -12.03
C GLY A 245 -20.20 -14.66 -11.50
N TYR A 246 -19.68 -14.53 -10.28
CA TYR A 246 -19.53 -13.24 -9.61
C TYR A 246 -18.38 -12.43 -10.24
N ALA A 247 -18.76 -11.46 -11.08
CA ALA A 247 -17.86 -10.58 -11.82
C ALA A 247 -17.40 -9.38 -10.99
N ASN A 248 -16.97 -9.61 -9.75
CA ASN A 248 -16.44 -8.54 -8.90
C ASN A 248 -15.43 -9.03 -7.85
N ALA A 249 -14.64 -8.08 -7.34
CA ALA A 249 -13.91 -8.20 -6.09
C ALA A 249 -14.25 -7.00 -5.20
N LEU A 250 -14.09 -7.17 -3.89
CA LEU A 250 -14.39 -6.12 -2.93
C LEU A 250 -13.65 -6.28 -1.60
N TRP A 251 -13.39 -5.16 -0.92
CA TRP A 251 -13.13 -5.08 0.50
C TRP A 251 -14.42 -4.78 1.27
N ASN A 252 -14.78 -5.66 2.22
CA ASN A 252 -16.03 -5.52 2.99
C ASN A 252 -15.85 -4.85 4.37
N GLY A 253 -14.69 -4.22 4.63
CA GLY A 253 -14.35 -3.69 5.95
C GLY A 253 -13.61 -4.67 6.87
N LYS A 254 -13.58 -5.96 6.53
CA LYS A 254 -12.90 -7.01 7.31
C LYS A 254 -11.96 -7.89 6.48
N GLN A 255 -12.31 -8.18 5.23
CA GLN A 255 -11.54 -9.06 4.34
C GLN A 255 -11.73 -8.68 2.87
N MET A 256 -10.79 -9.11 2.03
CA MET A 256 -10.91 -9.05 0.58
C MET A 256 -11.70 -10.25 0.07
N ILE A 257 -12.53 -10.06 -0.95
CA ILE A 257 -13.39 -11.11 -1.50
C ILE A 257 -13.25 -11.07 -3.02
N TYR A 258 -13.07 -12.24 -3.62
CA TYR A 258 -12.86 -12.41 -5.06
C TYR A 258 -13.85 -13.43 -5.62
N GLY A 259 -14.66 -13.00 -6.59
CA GLY A 259 -15.35 -13.94 -7.46
C GLY A 259 -14.44 -14.53 -8.52
N ASP A 260 -14.92 -15.59 -9.16
CA ASP A 260 -14.23 -16.19 -10.32
C ASP A 260 -14.50 -15.45 -11.63
N GLY A 261 -15.44 -14.50 -11.61
CA GLY A 261 -15.87 -13.82 -12.81
C GLY A 261 -16.89 -14.60 -13.62
N ASN A 262 -17.03 -14.23 -14.89
CA ASN A 262 -17.92 -14.84 -15.87
C ASN A 262 -17.27 -14.84 -17.26
N ASP A 263 -18.06 -14.97 -18.32
CA ASP A 263 -17.56 -15.03 -19.69
C ASP A 263 -16.82 -13.75 -20.14
N VAL A 264 -17.03 -12.62 -19.45
CA VAL A 264 -16.46 -11.31 -19.78
C VAL A 264 -15.40 -10.87 -18.78
N VAL A 265 -15.66 -11.01 -17.48
CA VAL A 265 -14.75 -10.59 -16.42
C VAL A 265 -14.07 -11.83 -15.85
N GLN A 266 -12.75 -11.86 -15.77
CA GLN A 266 -11.98 -12.99 -15.24
C GLN A 266 -10.78 -12.47 -14.44
N ASN A 267 -10.07 -13.35 -13.75
CA ASN A 267 -8.77 -13.04 -13.13
C ASN A 267 -8.83 -11.88 -12.11
N LEU A 268 -9.84 -11.89 -11.24
CA LEU A 268 -10.04 -10.87 -10.20
C LEU A 268 -9.00 -10.93 -9.07
N THR A 269 -8.11 -11.93 -9.07
CA THR A 269 -6.93 -12.04 -8.21
C THR A 269 -5.65 -11.51 -8.88
N GLU A 270 -5.78 -10.62 -9.87
CA GLU A 270 -4.65 -9.87 -10.44
C GLU A 270 -4.09 -8.87 -9.41
N LEU A 271 -2.77 -8.66 -9.42
CA LEU A 271 -2.07 -7.93 -8.36
C LEU A 271 -2.55 -6.48 -8.20
N SER A 272 -2.83 -5.75 -9.30
CA SER A 272 -3.37 -4.40 -9.18
C SER A 272 -4.77 -4.37 -8.56
N ILE A 273 -5.58 -5.42 -8.77
CA ILE A 273 -6.89 -5.60 -8.12
C ILE A 273 -6.72 -5.91 -6.63
N ILE A 274 -5.84 -6.85 -6.27
CA ILE A 274 -5.56 -7.18 -4.85
C ILE A 274 -5.06 -5.92 -4.12
N GLY A 275 -4.15 -5.17 -4.73
CA GLY A 275 -3.66 -3.90 -4.18
C GLY A 275 -4.73 -2.81 -4.10
N HIS A 276 -5.68 -2.79 -5.04
CA HIS A 276 -6.84 -1.90 -5.00
C HIS A 276 -7.76 -2.24 -3.81
N GLU A 277 -8.13 -3.52 -3.61
CA GLU A 277 -8.97 -3.91 -2.47
C GLU A 277 -8.32 -3.60 -1.14
N PHE A 278 -7.01 -3.86 -1.03
CA PHE A 278 -6.25 -3.48 0.16
C PHE A 278 -6.16 -1.96 0.33
N GLY A 279 -6.18 -1.21 -0.76
CA GLY A 279 -6.26 0.25 -0.77
C GLY A 279 -7.52 0.78 -0.07
N HIS A 280 -8.66 0.11 -0.20
CA HIS A 280 -9.86 0.44 0.58
C HIS A 280 -9.66 0.20 2.08
N ALA A 281 -8.93 -0.84 2.48
CA ALA A 281 -8.60 -1.09 3.88
C ALA A 281 -7.74 0.04 4.48
N ILE A 282 -6.80 0.57 3.69
CA ILE A 282 -5.93 1.70 4.07
C ILE A 282 -6.72 3.02 4.19
N THR A 283 -7.62 3.27 3.23
CA THR A 283 -8.51 4.44 3.26
C THR A 283 -9.47 4.35 4.43
N GLY A 284 -10.06 3.18 4.67
CA GLY A 284 -11.05 2.93 5.71
C GLY A 284 -12.31 3.77 5.50
N ASN A 285 -12.87 4.30 6.58
CA ASN A 285 -14.07 5.13 6.58
C ASN A 285 -13.79 6.65 6.43
N LYS A 286 -12.58 7.05 6.03
CA LYS A 286 -12.21 8.47 5.92
C LYS A 286 -12.94 9.23 4.82
N LEU A 287 -13.40 8.52 3.79
CA LEU A 287 -14.10 9.08 2.63
C LEU A 287 -15.39 8.30 2.40
N ASN A 288 -16.52 8.99 2.39
CA ASN A 288 -17.82 8.42 2.09
C ASN A 288 -17.79 7.85 0.67
N TYR A 289 -18.35 6.66 0.49
CA TYR A 289 -18.39 5.97 -0.79
C TYR A 289 -19.54 6.46 -1.68
N GLU A 290 -19.55 7.77 -1.95
CA GLU A 290 -20.56 8.46 -2.74
C GLU A 290 -19.95 9.71 -3.39
N GLY A 291 -20.36 10.01 -4.64
CA GLY A 291 -19.98 11.21 -5.37
C GLY A 291 -18.46 11.41 -5.45
N GLU A 292 -18.00 12.64 -5.23
CA GLU A 292 -16.56 12.96 -5.32
C GLU A 292 -15.72 12.29 -4.23
N SER A 293 -16.23 12.17 -2.99
CA SER A 293 -15.50 11.48 -1.93
C SER A 293 -15.35 9.98 -2.23
N GLY A 294 -16.36 9.37 -2.84
CA GLY A 294 -16.29 7.98 -3.29
C GLY A 294 -15.34 7.83 -4.48
N ALA A 295 -15.35 8.78 -5.41
CA ALA A 295 -14.39 8.82 -6.52
C ALA A 295 -12.94 8.99 -6.04
N LEU A 296 -12.71 9.73 -4.95
CA LEU A 296 -11.41 9.82 -4.29
C LEU A 296 -11.04 8.53 -3.55
N ASN A 297 -12.01 7.81 -2.99
CA ASN A 297 -11.79 6.49 -2.37
C ASN A 297 -11.32 5.48 -3.44
N GLU A 298 -12.04 5.38 -4.55
CA GLU A 298 -11.66 4.58 -5.74
C GLU A 298 -10.29 4.98 -6.30
N HIS A 299 -10.06 6.29 -6.43
CA HIS A 299 -8.78 6.82 -6.90
C HIS A 299 -7.61 6.38 -6.02
N LEU A 300 -7.75 6.49 -4.69
CA LEU A 300 -6.69 6.07 -3.77
C LEU A 300 -6.41 4.57 -3.92
N SER A 301 -7.45 3.75 -4.03
CA SER A 301 -7.30 2.31 -4.28
C SER A 301 -6.59 2.01 -5.61
N ASP A 302 -6.94 2.71 -6.70
CA ASP A 302 -6.23 2.60 -7.98
C ASP A 302 -4.76 3.01 -7.89
N VAL A 303 -4.45 4.10 -7.18
CA VAL A 303 -3.07 4.53 -6.91
C VAL A 303 -2.30 3.42 -6.20
N TRP A 304 -2.85 2.86 -5.13
CA TRP A 304 -2.18 1.81 -4.36
C TRP A 304 -1.99 0.52 -5.16
N GLY A 305 -3.03 0.06 -5.87
CA GLY A 305 -2.92 -1.09 -6.76
C GLY A 305 -1.84 -0.93 -7.84
N SER A 306 -1.79 0.24 -8.48
CA SER A 306 -0.76 0.57 -9.47
C SER A 306 0.65 0.60 -8.86
N LEU A 307 0.82 1.22 -7.69
CA LEU A 307 2.12 1.31 -7.03
C LEU A 307 2.62 -0.05 -6.53
N VAL A 308 1.74 -0.93 -6.03
CA VAL A 308 2.09 -2.31 -5.67
C VAL A 308 2.63 -3.06 -6.88
N LEU A 309 1.92 -2.99 -8.01
CA LEU A 309 2.35 -3.66 -9.24
C LEU A 309 3.70 -3.13 -9.74
N GLN A 310 3.90 -1.81 -9.69
CA GLN A 310 5.16 -1.18 -10.06
C GLN A 310 6.31 -1.59 -9.12
N PHE A 311 6.06 -1.62 -7.81
CA PHE A 311 7.02 -2.03 -6.80
C PHE A 311 7.46 -3.48 -7.01
N LYS A 312 6.48 -4.38 -7.20
CA LYS A 312 6.73 -5.80 -7.47
C LYS A 312 7.60 -6.00 -8.72
N ASN A 313 7.35 -5.22 -9.76
CA ASN A 313 8.05 -5.34 -11.04
C ASN A 313 9.33 -4.48 -11.13
N GLY A 314 9.67 -3.71 -10.09
CA GLY A 314 10.80 -2.77 -10.12
C GLY A 314 10.68 -1.70 -11.21
N GLN A 315 9.46 -1.23 -11.50
CA GLN A 315 9.19 -0.31 -12.60
C GLN A 315 9.24 1.15 -12.15
N THR A 316 9.92 1.99 -12.93
CA THR A 316 9.82 3.45 -12.81
C THR A 316 8.50 3.97 -13.42
N ALA A 317 8.14 5.21 -13.10
CA ALA A 317 6.89 5.84 -13.54
C ALA A 317 6.72 5.89 -15.08
N ASP A 318 7.82 5.96 -15.84
CA ASP A 318 7.82 5.94 -17.31
C ASP A 318 7.72 4.53 -17.91
N GLN A 319 8.05 3.49 -17.13
CA GLN A 319 7.97 2.08 -17.54
C GLN A 319 6.61 1.44 -17.20
N ALA A 320 5.94 1.94 -16.16
CA ALA A 320 4.68 1.41 -15.68
C ALA A 320 3.54 1.51 -16.73
N SER A 321 2.65 0.51 -16.77
CA SER A 321 1.51 0.50 -17.68
C SER A 321 0.45 1.55 -17.30
N TRP A 322 0.32 1.83 -16.00
CA TRP A 322 -0.76 2.67 -15.43
C TRP A 322 -2.17 2.15 -15.74
N LEU A 323 -2.29 0.83 -15.92
CA LEU A 323 -3.55 0.13 -16.13
C LEU A 323 -3.97 -0.57 -14.83
N ILE A 324 -5.27 -0.57 -14.56
CA ILE A 324 -5.86 -1.31 -13.44
C ILE A 324 -6.63 -2.50 -13.99
N GLY A 325 -6.40 -3.68 -13.42
CA GLY A 325 -7.01 -4.94 -13.83
C GLY A 325 -6.64 -5.36 -15.25
N GLU A 326 -5.35 -5.35 -15.60
CA GLU A 326 -4.92 -5.71 -16.95
C GLU A 326 -5.34 -7.13 -17.32
N GLY A 327 -6.15 -7.24 -18.37
CA GLY A 327 -6.70 -8.50 -18.86
C GLY A 327 -7.76 -9.16 -17.97
N VAL A 328 -8.36 -8.37 -17.08
CA VAL A 328 -9.57 -8.76 -16.35
C VAL A 328 -10.76 -8.86 -17.31
N ILE A 329 -10.90 -7.93 -18.26
CA ILE A 329 -11.95 -8.01 -19.28
C ILE A 329 -11.45 -8.87 -20.44
N LYS A 330 -12.11 -10.00 -20.70
CA LYS A 330 -11.85 -10.88 -21.85
C LYS A 330 -13.07 -11.00 -22.75
N LEU A 331 -12.88 -10.67 -24.02
CA LEU A 331 -13.92 -10.75 -25.05
C LEU A 331 -13.38 -11.54 -26.24
N GLY A 332 -13.64 -12.85 -26.26
CA GLY A 332 -13.04 -13.76 -27.22
C GLY A 332 -11.51 -13.76 -27.10
N ASN A 333 -10.81 -13.37 -28.17
CA ASN A 333 -9.34 -13.26 -28.19
C ASN A 333 -8.82 -11.88 -27.76
N GLN A 334 -9.70 -10.95 -27.41
CA GLN A 334 -9.33 -9.61 -26.96
C GLN A 334 -9.32 -9.54 -25.43
N SER A 335 -8.37 -8.75 -24.90
CA SER A 335 -8.15 -8.59 -23.47
C SER A 335 -8.01 -7.10 -23.18
N TYR A 336 -8.74 -6.57 -22.21
CA TYR A 336 -8.75 -5.16 -21.85
C TYR A 336 -8.55 -4.97 -20.33
N PRO A 337 -7.92 -3.86 -19.91
CA PRO A 337 -7.93 -3.42 -18.53
C PRO A 337 -9.31 -2.88 -18.11
N LEU A 338 -9.58 -2.80 -16.81
CA LEU A 338 -10.77 -2.12 -16.27
C LEU A 338 -10.67 -0.60 -16.44
N ARG A 339 -9.50 -0.03 -16.14
CA ARG A 339 -9.27 1.42 -16.12
C ARG A 339 -7.86 1.77 -16.59
N SER A 340 -7.67 3.00 -17.05
CA SER A 340 -6.35 3.57 -17.33
C SER A 340 -6.18 4.85 -16.52
N MET A 341 -5.18 4.88 -15.62
CA MET A 341 -4.85 6.10 -14.89
C MET A 341 -4.18 7.13 -15.79
N LYS A 342 -3.42 6.67 -16.80
CA LYS A 342 -2.74 7.53 -17.77
C LYS A 342 -3.68 8.18 -18.77
N ALA A 343 -4.68 7.43 -19.25
CA ALA A 343 -5.64 7.89 -20.24
C ALA A 343 -7.06 7.40 -19.89
N PRO A 344 -7.71 7.97 -18.85
CA PRO A 344 -9.11 7.66 -18.52
C PRO A 344 -10.01 7.81 -19.75
N GLY A 345 -11.00 6.92 -19.90
CA GLY A 345 -11.88 6.88 -21.06
C GLY A 345 -11.30 6.11 -22.26
N HIS A 346 -10.13 5.49 -22.11
CA HIS A 346 -9.43 4.76 -23.18
C HIS A 346 -8.97 3.35 -22.76
N ALA A 347 -9.40 2.84 -21.60
CA ALA A 347 -9.08 1.49 -21.16
C ALA A 347 -9.64 0.41 -22.12
N TYR A 348 -10.87 0.63 -22.60
CA TYR A 348 -11.54 -0.27 -23.54
C TYR A 348 -12.51 0.48 -24.45
N ASN A 349 -12.75 -0.09 -25.62
CA ASN A 349 -13.79 0.32 -26.55
C ASN A 349 -14.25 -0.89 -27.36
N SER A 350 -15.39 -1.46 -26.98
CA SER A 350 -15.92 -2.68 -27.56
C SER A 350 -17.41 -2.55 -27.87
N PRO A 351 -17.92 -3.14 -28.97
CA PRO A 351 -19.35 -3.20 -29.23
C PRO A 351 -20.16 -3.93 -28.15
N ILE A 352 -19.52 -4.79 -27.33
CA ILE A 352 -20.19 -5.64 -26.33
C ILE A 352 -20.36 -4.90 -25.00
N ILE A 353 -19.29 -4.32 -24.47
CA ILE A 353 -19.28 -3.64 -23.15
C ILE A 353 -19.30 -2.11 -23.26
N GLY A 354 -19.26 -1.58 -24.49
CA GLY A 354 -19.18 -0.16 -24.79
C GLY A 354 -17.76 0.40 -24.66
N LYS A 355 -17.70 1.73 -24.52
CA LYS A 355 -16.48 2.49 -24.28
C LYS A 355 -16.33 2.77 -22.78
N ASP A 356 -15.10 2.78 -22.31
CA ASP A 356 -14.71 3.32 -21.00
C ASP A 356 -15.31 4.72 -20.79
N PRO A 357 -16.17 4.92 -19.77
CA PRO A 357 -16.87 6.18 -19.55
C PRO A 357 -16.07 7.20 -18.73
N GLN A 358 -14.88 6.87 -18.21
CA GLN A 358 -14.18 7.74 -17.27
C GLN A 358 -13.79 9.09 -17.91
N PRO A 359 -14.19 10.23 -17.33
CA PRO A 359 -13.63 11.51 -17.70
C PRO A 359 -12.18 11.65 -17.25
N ASP A 360 -11.42 12.41 -18.03
CA ASP A 360 -10.02 12.75 -17.77
C ASP A 360 -9.82 14.22 -17.34
N HIS A 361 -10.93 14.97 -17.20
CA HIS A 361 -10.96 16.38 -16.84
C HIS A 361 -12.26 16.73 -16.10
N TYR A 362 -12.18 17.58 -15.06
CA TYR A 362 -13.26 17.89 -14.14
C TYR A 362 -14.48 18.56 -14.80
N SER A 363 -14.30 19.29 -15.90
CA SER A 363 -15.42 19.85 -16.68
C SER A 363 -16.37 18.79 -17.25
N ASN A 364 -15.91 17.54 -17.35
CA ASN A 364 -16.66 16.41 -17.88
C ASN A 364 -17.10 15.45 -16.76
N CYS A 365 -17.06 15.90 -15.50
CA CYS A 365 -17.48 15.10 -14.35
C CYS A 365 -18.91 14.58 -14.56
N TYR A 366 -19.10 13.29 -14.33
CA TYR A 366 -20.41 12.67 -14.31
C TYR A 366 -21.19 13.14 -13.09
N THR A 367 -22.44 13.56 -13.30
CA THR A 367 -23.30 14.17 -12.26
C THR A 367 -24.61 13.40 -12.04
N GLY A 368 -24.75 12.22 -12.63
CA GLY A 368 -25.90 11.35 -12.42
C GLY A 368 -25.82 10.57 -11.10
N SER A 369 -26.84 9.78 -10.81
CA SER A 369 -26.96 9.02 -9.56
C SER A 369 -26.46 7.58 -9.64
N GLU A 370 -26.25 7.04 -10.84
CA GLU A 370 -25.70 5.69 -11.02
C GLU A 370 -24.31 5.58 -10.40
N ASP A 371 -23.89 4.35 -10.09
CA ASP A 371 -22.54 4.09 -9.58
C ASP A 371 -22.21 4.91 -8.31
N SER A 372 -23.19 5.03 -7.41
CA SER A 372 -23.11 5.84 -6.19
C SER A 372 -22.70 7.30 -6.46
N GLY A 373 -23.21 7.90 -7.54
CA GLY A 373 -22.79 9.23 -7.98
C GLY A 373 -21.51 9.23 -8.82
N GLY A 374 -21.23 8.13 -9.53
CA GLY A 374 -20.09 7.98 -10.42
C GLY A 374 -18.75 7.79 -9.73
N VAL A 375 -18.67 7.00 -8.66
CA VAL A 375 -17.42 6.82 -7.90
C VAL A 375 -16.33 6.19 -8.78
N HIS A 376 -16.64 5.16 -9.57
CA HIS A 376 -15.67 4.56 -10.48
C HIS A 376 -15.52 5.36 -11.78
N ILE A 377 -16.55 6.09 -12.18
CA ILE A 377 -16.53 6.92 -13.39
C ILE A 377 -15.56 8.09 -13.16
N ASN A 378 -15.83 8.90 -12.14
CA ASN A 378 -15.12 10.14 -11.88
C ASN A 378 -13.71 9.95 -11.30
N SER A 379 -13.36 8.76 -10.79
CA SER A 379 -12.00 8.47 -10.29
C SER A 379 -10.91 8.64 -11.35
N GLY A 380 -11.26 8.61 -12.64
CA GLY A 380 -10.36 8.93 -13.76
C GLY A 380 -9.70 10.31 -13.65
N ILE A 381 -10.41 11.32 -13.16
CA ILE A 381 -9.92 12.70 -13.03
C ILE A 381 -8.71 12.78 -12.09
N PRO A 382 -8.81 12.39 -10.80
CA PRO A 382 -7.66 12.38 -9.91
C PRO A 382 -6.63 11.29 -10.27
N ASN A 383 -7.03 10.16 -10.87
CA ASN A 383 -6.08 9.16 -11.39
C ASN A 383 -5.10 9.78 -12.40
N ARG A 384 -5.62 10.58 -13.33
CA ARG A 384 -4.79 11.27 -14.32
C ARG A 384 -3.90 12.33 -13.67
N ALA A 385 -4.38 13.07 -12.68
CA ALA A 385 -3.54 14.01 -11.94
C ALA A 385 -2.37 13.30 -11.25
N PHE A 386 -2.62 12.16 -10.58
CA PHE A 386 -1.55 11.38 -9.97
C PHE A 386 -0.54 10.87 -11.01
N TYR A 387 -1.01 10.31 -12.12
CA TYR A 387 -0.13 9.88 -13.21
C TYR A 387 0.76 11.02 -13.72
N LEU A 388 0.16 12.18 -14.04
CA LEU A 388 0.90 13.34 -14.57
C LEU A 388 1.97 13.82 -13.57
N PHE A 389 1.62 13.85 -12.29
CA PHE A 389 2.55 14.23 -11.24
C PHE A 389 3.68 13.20 -11.10
N ALA A 390 3.36 11.91 -11.01
CA ALA A 390 4.36 10.84 -10.90
C ALA A 390 5.31 10.80 -12.11
N ALA A 391 4.78 10.97 -13.32
CA ALA A 391 5.57 11.04 -14.55
C ALA A 391 6.49 12.27 -14.57
N ALA A 392 6.03 13.42 -14.06
CA ALA A 392 6.86 14.62 -13.94
C ALA A 392 7.97 14.46 -12.89
N GLN A 393 7.71 13.74 -11.80
CA GLN A 393 8.73 13.45 -10.77
C GLN A 393 9.75 12.39 -11.22
N GLY A 394 9.36 11.47 -12.10
CA GLY A 394 10.20 10.39 -12.59
C GLY A 394 10.60 9.38 -11.49
N GLY A 395 11.49 8.45 -11.84
CA GLY A 395 11.95 7.40 -10.92
C GLY A 395 10.83 6.48 -10.45
N TYR A 396 10.97 5.91 -9.26
CA TYR A 396 9.95 5.04 -8.68
C TYR A 396 8.80 5.86 -8.08
N ALA A 397 7.60 5.71 -8.66
CA ALA A 397 6.46 6.56 -8.32
C ALA A 397 6.08 6.53 -6.82
N TRP A 398 6.29 5.39 -6.14
CA TRP A 398 5.97 5.24 -4.72
C TRP A 398 6.86 6.06 -3.78
N GLN A 399 8.07 6.43 -4.21
CA GLN A 399 9.05 7.15 -3.36
C GLN A 399 8.73 8.63 -3.18
N LYS A 400 8.17 9.29 -4.21
CA LYS A 400 7.82 10.72 -4.17
C LYS A 400 6.32 10.93 -4.26
N ALA A 401 5.71 10.55 -5.38
CA ALA A 401 4.28 10.78 -5.61
C ALA A 401 3.42 9.96 -4.65
N GLY A 402 3.69 8.66 -4.53
CA GLY A 402 2.99 7.79 -3.58
C GLY A 402 3.20 8.22 -2.13
N LEU A 403 4.42 8.59 -1.74
CA LEU A 403 4.69 9.12 -0.39
C LEU A 403 3.88 10.38 -0.09
N LEU A 404 3.79 11.32 -1.04
CA LEU A 404 2.97 12.52 -0.86
C LEU A 404 1.48 12.18 -0.68
N TRP A 405 0.94 11.26 -1.49
CA TRP A 405 -0.45 10.80 -1.35
C TRP A 405 -0.67 10.11 0.00
N PHE A 406 0.29 9.29 0.45
CA PHE A 406 0.22 8.59 1.74
C PHE A 406 0.23 9.59 2.90
N LEU A 407 1.14 10.58 2.87
CA LEU A 407 1.18 11.65 3.88
C LEU A 407 -0.10 12.49 3.87
N THR A 408 -0.69 12.73 2.70
CA THR A 408 -1.96 13.46 2.58
C THR A 408 -3.08 12.66 3.25
N LEU A 409 -3.15 11.36 3.01
CA LEU A 409 -4.12 10.45 3.63
C LEU A 409 -3.95 10.36 5.16
N LYS A 410 -2.71 10.38 5.65
CA LYS A 410 -2.41 10.33 7.10
C LYS A 410 -2.59 11.66 7.81
N THR A 411 -2.58 12.78 7.10
CA THR A 411 -2.83 14.10 7.68
C THR A 411 -4.34 14.29 7.89
N GLY A 412 -4.90 13.55 8.85
CA GLY A 412 -6.34 13.34 9.06
C GLY A 412 -7.20 14.58 9.25
N ASN A 413 -6.62 15.76 9.49
CA ASN A 413 -7.36 17.02 9.57
C ASN A 413 -7.71 17.61 8.19
N LEU A 414 -7.13 17.10 7.10
CA LEU A 414 -7.33 17.64 5.75
C LEU A 414 -8.41 16.91 4.96
N LEU A 415 -8.75 15.66 5.32
CA LEU A 415 -9.70 14.83 4.59
C LEU A 415 -10.98 14.64 5.40
N LYS A 416 -12.03 15.35 5.01
CA LYS A 416 -13.38 15.17 5.56
C LYS A 416 -14.07 13.98 4.89
N PRO A 417 -15.05 13.32 5.53
CA PRO A 417 -15.81 12.23 4.91
C PRO A 417 -16.42 12.59 3.55
N ASN A 418 -16.85 13.85 3.34
CA ASN A 418 -17.40 14.35 2.09
C ASN A 418 -16.41 15.19 1.27
N CYS A 419 -15.10 14.91 1.39
CA CYS A 419 -14.06 15.65 0.69
C CYS A 419 -14.30 15.70 -0.83
N THR A 420 -14.24 16.91 -1.39
CA THR A 420 -14.30 17.13 -2.85
C THR A 420 -12.92 16.94 -3.48
N MET A 421 -12.87 16.71 -4.80
CA MET A 421 -11.62 16.61 -5.56
C MET A 421 -10.78 17.88 -5.46
N ALA A 422 -11.42 19.05 -5.41
CA ALA A 422 -10.74 20.33 -5.22
C ALA A 422 -10.11 20.44 -3.81
N GLU A 423 -10.85 20.06 -2.76
CA GLU A 423 -10.31 20.00 -1.39
C GLU A 423 -9.15 19.00 -1.30
N PHE A 424 -9.25 17.84 -1.96
CA PHE A 424 -8.16 16.86 -2.00
C PHE A 424 -6.92 17.39 -2.73
N ALA A 425 -7.11 18.06 -3.87
CA ALA A 425 -6.02 18.73 -4.59
C ALA A 425 -5.32 19.76 -3.68
N HIS A 426 -6.07 20.61 -2.98
CA HIS A 426 -5.53 21.56 -2.00
C HIS A 426 -4.83 20.86 -0.82
N ALA A 427 -5.35 19.72 -0.36
CA ALA A 427 -4.74 18.91 0.69
C ALA A 427 -3.38 18.34 0.27
N THR A 428 -3.25 17.82 -0.95
CA THR A 428 -1.95 17.34 -1.47
C THR A 428 -0.94 18.48 -1.59
N ILE A 429 -1.34 19.66 -2.08
CA ILE A 429 -0.47 20.84 -2.18
C ILE A 429 -0.03 21.30 -0.78
N SER A 430 -0.96 21.39 0.17
CA SER A 430 -0.66 21.75 1.55
C SER A 430 0.30 20.75 2.21
N THR A 431 0.12 19.46 1.94
CA THR A 431 1.01 18.40 2.41
C THR A 431 2.39 18.52 1.78
N ALA A 432 2.47 18.82 0.48
CA ALA A 432 3.74 19.02 -0.22
C ALA A 432 4.53 20.22 0.33
N LEU A 433 3.84 21.34 0.58
CA LEU A 433 4.44 22.53 1.20
C LEU A 433 4.94 22.26 2.62
N LYS A 434 4.21 21.45 3.39
CA LYS A 434 4.58 21.12 4.78
C LYS A 434 5.76 20.16 4.86
N HIS A 435 5.76 19.10 4.06
CA HIS A 435 6.72 18.00 4.17
C HIS A 435 7.91 18.12 3.21
N PHE A 436 7.78 18.91 2.14
CA PHE A 436 8.83 19.16 1.15
C PHE A 436 8.99 20.67 0.89
N PRO A 437 9.22 21.51 1.91
CA PRO A 437 9.13 22.98 1.80
C PRO A 437 10.12 23.61 0.81
N THR A 438 11.22 22.93 0.50
CA THR A 438 12.28 23.40 -0.40
C THR A 438 12.22 22.77 -1.79
N ASP A 439 11.32 21.81 -2.03
CA ASP A 439 11.16 21.17 -3.35
C ASP A 439 10.18 21.96 -4.23
N TYR A 440 10.62 23.14 -4.66
CA TYR A 440 9.82 24.04 -5.50
C TYR A 440 9.39 23.38 -6.82
N LYS A 441 10.21 22.47 -7.36
CA LYS A 441 9.91 21.76 -8.60
C LYS A 441 8.74 20.80 -8.39
N MET A 442 8.77 20.00 -7.32
CA MET A 442 7.64 19.17 -6.92
C MET A 442 6.35 19.97 -6.76
N HIS A 443 6.40 21.13 -6.10
CA HIS A 443 5.20 21.97 -5.93
C HIS A 443 4.63 22.45 -7.26
N GLN A 444 5.49 22.91 -8.17
CA GLN A 444 5.05 23.35 -9.50
C GLN A 444 4.46 22.18 -10.30
N ASP A 445 5.13 21.04 -10.32
CA ASP A 445 4.67 19.86 -11.05
C ASP A 445 3.32 19.35 -10.51
N LEU A 446 3.13 19.36 -9.20
CA LEU A 446 1.86 18.99 -8.56
C LEU A 446 0.73 19.95 -8.93
N ILE A 447 0.98 21.26 -8.88
CA ILE A 447 -0.01 22.27 -9.30
C ILE A 447 -0.36 22.11 -10.78
N GLN A 448 0.62 21.85 -11.64
CA GLN A 448 0.37 21.63 -13.06
C GLN A 448 -0.42 20.35 -13.33
N ALA A 449 -0.15 19.27 -12.59
CA ALA A 449 -0.88 18.03 -12.71
C ALA A 449 -2.36 18.18 -12.35
N TRP A 450 -2.68 18.88 -11.26
CA TRP A 450 -4.07 19.18 -10.89
C TRP A 450 -4.72 20.15 -11.90
N LYS A 451 -4.03 21.21 -12.33
CA LYS A 451 -4.53 22.13 -13.37
C LYS A 451 -4.86 21.43 -14.67
N ALA A 452 -4.04 20.46 -15.08
CA ALA A 452 -4.23 19.70 -16.32
C ALA A 452 -5.53 18.89 -16.34
N VAL A 453 -6.10 18.57 -15.16
CA VAL A 453 -7.39 17.90 -15.03
C VAL A 453 -8.51 18.84 -14.59
N GLY A 454 -8.28 20.16 -14.57
CA GLY A 454 -9.29 21.16 -14.28
C GLY A 454 -9.52 21.44 -12.79
N LEU A 455 -8.58 21.05 -11.93
CA LEU A 455 -8.64 21.25 -10.48
C LEU A 455 -7.46 22.14 -10.06
N ALA A 456 -7.69 23.39 -9.63
CA ALA A 456 -6.65 24.22 -9.01
C ALA A 456 -7.27 25.35 -8.20
#